data_AF-A0A7R9W006-F1
#
_entry.id   AF-A0A7R9W006-F1
#
_cell.length_a   1.000
_cell.length_b   1.000
_cell.length_c   1.000
_cell.angle_alpha   90.00
_cell.angle_beta   90.00
_cell.angle_gamma   90.00
#
_symmetry.space_group_name_H-M   'P 1'
#
loop_
_entity.id
_entity.type
_entity.pdbx_description
1 polymer ?
#
loop_
_entity_poly.entity_id
_entity_poly.type
_entity_poly.pdbx_seq_one_letter_code
_entity_poly.pdbx_strand_id
1 'polypeptide(L)'
;AAMGRASGKPAQFNKSRGAGGGCGVTLRAEDAERVDPDDFEAYCSELFQYLQTVENRLFSEGLHTLGAPPSRDHLVQYLSAFFGEDLPEAAVNAVADAGSGGVPAVRAKLDAMFRSASATSPFEAPLSAEQRAALDAKLERAVDIRALLQRNTEELDAVLRALAGEYVRPEAGGDLLRDGEGVLPTGRNIHALDPYRMPSAAARARGAEVATQILQAHADANNGALPETVAVNLWGLDAIKTKGESVGIVLELVGARPVTEGTGRVARFELVPLEELGRPRIDVLCNMSGIFRDSFQNVVELLDDLFQRAAAADEPPEMNFVRKHSSAMQAKGLENSGARLFSNPAGDYGSMVNERVGQGSWENGDELGDTWASRNAYSYGRGGERGRARPEVLQSLLGTCDRVVQEVDSVEYGLTDIQEYYANTGALRRAAETAQKASGRSGGVGCSIVEAYGKDTKPKELEEVLRLEYRSKLLNPRWAEAMVAQGSGGAYEVSQRMTAMVGWGATTGFAEDWVWQQSAETYALDPEMASKLRKANPQAYSNVLKRMLEAAGRGMWNADPSIINRLQELYAEIDDQLEGV
;
A
#
# COMPACT_ATOMS: atom_id res chain seq x y z
N ALA A 1 32.38 -31.65 -47.04
CA ALA A 1 32.75 -30.40 -46.37
C ALA A 1 31.51 -29.84 -45.71
N ALA A 2 31.40 -30.03 -44.39
CA ALA A 2 30.35 -29.49 -43.56
C ALA A 2 30.57 -28.00 -43.35
N MET A 3 29.51 -27.19 -43.38
CA MET A 3 29.46 -25.95 -42.59
C MET A 3 28.04 -25.76 -42.03
N GLY A 4 28.00 -25.70 -40.70
CA GLY A 4 26.85 -25.81 -39.82
C GLY A 4 25.70 -24.86 -40.09
N ARG A 5 24.48 -25.42 -40.04
CA ARG A 5 23.31 -24.70 -39.51
C ARG A 5 23.58 -24.42 -38.03
N ALA A 6 23.85 -23.16 -37.69
CA ALA A 6 23.79 -22.72 -36.32
C ALA A 6 22.32 -22.70 -35.88
N SER A 7 21.90 -23.71 -35.14
CA SER A 7 20.64 -23.74 -34.41
C SER A 7 20.73 -22.75 -33.24
N GLY A 8 20.45 -21.47 -33.51
CA GLY A 8 20.18 -20.49 -32.45
C GLY A 8 18.79 -20.77 -31.88
N LYS A 9 18.68 -20.88 -30.56
CA LYS A 9 17.37 -20.92 -29.86
C LYS A 9 16.61 -19.62 -30.15
N PRO A 10 15.27 -19.66 -30.28
CA PRO A 10 14.46 -18.45 -30.39
C PRO A 10 14.73 -17.53 -29.19
N ALA A 11 14.75 -16.23 -29.43
CA ALA A 11 14.89 -15.23 -28.39
C ALA A 11 13.59 -15.19 -27.59
N GLN A 12 13.56 -15.91 -26.47
CA GLN A 12 12.42 -15.86 -25.56
C GLN A 12 12.38 -14.49 -24.87
N PHE A 13 11.17 -13.93 -24.71
CA PHE A 13 10.94 -12.87 -23.72
C PHE A 13 11.27 -13.47 -22.34
N ASN A 14 12.48 -13.21 -21.85
CA ASN A 14 13.03 -13.93 -20.71
C ASN A 14 12.27 -13.54 -19.43
N LYS A 15 11.49 -14.48 -18.89
CA LYS A 15 10.71 -14.35 -17.63
C LYS A 15 11.55 -14.45 -16.36
N SER A 16 12.84 -14.07 -16.37
CA SER A 16 13.65 -14.15 -15.15
C SER A 16 13.34 -12.98 -14.19
N ARG A 17 12.21 -13.07 -13.47
CA ARG A 17 12.01 -12.37 -12.20
C ARG A 17 12.79 -13.16 -11.14
N GLY A 18 13.98 -12.70 -10.81
CA GLY A 18 14.81 -13.26 -9.74
C GLY A 18 15.99 -12.35 -9.46
N ALA A 19 16.25 -12.09 -8.19
CA ALA A 19 17.33 -11.24 -7.69
C ALA A 19 18.67 -11.60 -8.35
N GLY A 20 19.15 -10.74 -9.24
CA GLY A 20 20.43 -10.89 -9.92
C GLY A 20 20.38 -10.53 -11.40
N GLY A 21 20.60 -9.26 -11.73
CA GLY A 21 21.31 -8.80 -12.94
C GLY A 21 20.91 -9.36 -14.31
N GLY A 22 19.68 -9.84 -14.50
CA GLY A 22 19.17 -10.21 -15.82
C GLY A 22 18.92 -8.96 -16.64
N CYS A 23 19.91 -8.53 -17.44
CA CYS A 23 19.75 -7.46 -18.40
C CYS A 23 18.59 -7.84 -19.34
N GLY A 24 17.48 -7.11 -19.28
CA GLY A 24 16.37 -7.27 -20.22
C GLY A 24 16.93 -7.17 -21.63
N VAL A 25 16.62 -8.15 -22.48
CA VAL A 25 17.09 -8.12 -23.87
C VAL A 25 16.30 -7.02 -24.58
N THR A 26 16.96 -5.90 -24.89
CA THR A 26 16.38 -4.87 -25.75
C THR A 26 16.28 -5.41 -27.16
N LEU A 27 15.07 -5.77 -27.58
CA LEU A 27 14.80 -6.20 -28.95
C LEU A 27 14.94 -5.01 -29.90
N ARG A 28 15.61 -5.22 -31.04
CA ARG A 28 15.71 -4.25 -32.13
C ARG A 28 14.84 -4.69 -33.30
N ALA A 29 14.62 -3.80 -34.26
CA ALA A 29 13.87 -4.14 -35.48
C ALA A 29 14.43 -5.36 -36.23
N GLU A 30 15.75 -5.57 -36.16
CA GLU A 30 16.45 -6.72 -36.75
C GLU A 30 16.15 -8.06 -36.07
N ASP A 31 15.65 -8.05 -34.83
CA ASP A 31 15.31 -9.25 -34.08
C ASP A 31 13.87 -9.72 -34.35
N ALA A 32 13.06 -8.94 -35.09
CA ALA A 32 11.64 -9.22 -35.31
C ALA A 32 11.39 -10.61 -35.93
N GLU A 33 12.25 -11.07 -36.85
CA GLU A 33 12.14 -12.40 -37.47
C GLU A 33 12.51 -13.56 -36.52
N ARG A 34 13.11 -13.26 -35.36
CA ARG A 34 13.56 -14.24 -34.34
C ARG A 34 12.63 -14.35 -33.15
N VAL A 35 11.66 -13.45 -33.03
CA VAL A 35 10.64 -13.47 -31.99
C VAL A 35 9.52 -14.38 -32.46
N ASP A 36 9.18 -15.37 -31.65
CA ASP A 36 8.05 -16.24 -31.93
C ASP A 36 6.74 -15.43 -31.87
N PRO A 37 5.84 -15.54 -32.87
CA PRO A 37 4.59 -14.77 -32.90
C PRO A 37 3.70 -14.99 -31.65
N ASP A 38 3.65 -16.21 -31.12
CA ASP A 38 2.82 -16.53 -29.94
C ASP A 38 3.43 -15.90 -28.68
N ASP A 39 4.77 -15.91 -28.56
CA ASP A 39 5.48 -15.22 -27.47
C ASP A 39 5.26 -13.69 -27.55
N PHE A 40 5.24 -13.12 -28.75
CA PHE A 40 4.94 -11.70 -28.94
C PHE A 40 3.49 -11.35 -28.59
N GLU A 41 2.52 -12.17 -29.00
CA GLU A 41 1.11 -11.94 -28.67
C GLU A 41 0.87 -12.05 -27.15
N ALA A 42 1.54 -12.99 -26.48
CA ALA A 42 1.52 -13.09 -25.02
C ALA A 42 2.10 -11.84 -24.35
N TYR A 43 3.24 -11.34 -24.84
CA TYR A 43 3.83 -10.09 -24.35
C TYR A 43 2.92 -8.88 -24.59
N CYS A 44 2.32 -8.75 -25.77
CA CYS A 44 1.36 -7.69 -26.07
C CYS A 44 0.15 -7.71 -25.14
N SER A 45 -0.35 -8.91 -24.82
CA SER A 45 -1.46 -9.09 -23.88
C SER A 45 -1.08 -8.66 -22.46
N GLU A 46 0.12 -9.05 -21.98
CA GLU A 46 0.65 -8.62 -20.68
C GLU A 46 0.88 -7.11 -20.62
N LEU A 47 1.46 -6.53 -21.67
CA LEU A 47 1.69 -5.09 -21.78
C LEU A 47 0.35 -4.32 -21.80
N PHE A 48 -0.64 -4.80 -22.55
CA PHE A 48 -1.97 -4.19 -22.59
C PHE A 48 -2.63 -4.22 -21.20
N GLN A 49 -2.58 -5.34 -20.49
CA GLN A 49 -3.10 -5.45 -19.12
C GLN A 49 -2.37 -4.52 -18.14
N TYR A 50 -1.05 -4.40 -18.26
CA TYR A 50 -0.26 -3.46 -17.46
C TYR A 50 -0.66 -2.01 -17.76
N LEU A 51 -0.78 -1.63 -19.03
CA LEU A 51 -1.20 -0.28 -19.41
C LEU A 51 -2.61 0.04 -18.92
N GLN A 52 -3.55 -0.91 -19.00
CA GLN A 52 -4.87 -0.79 -18.40
C GLN A 52 -4.82 -0.62 -16.88
N THR A 53 -3.89 -1.31 -16.20
CA THR A 53 -3.68 -1.14 -14.75
C THR A 53 -3.17 0.26 -14.41
N VAL A 54 -2.24 0.79 -15.20
CA VAL A 54 -1.69 2.15 -15.02
C VAL A 54 -2.76 3.22 -15.32
N GLU A 55 -3.51 3.06 -16.42
CA GLU A 55 -4.57 3.99 -16.84
C GLU A 55 -5.70 4.08 -15.80
N ASN A 56 -6.14 2.94 -15.28
CA ASN A 56 -7.25 2.86 -14.33
C ASN A 56 -6.80 3.04 -12.86
N ARG A 57 -5.53 3.35 -12.61
CA ARG A 57 -5.02 3.54 -11.26
C ARG A 57 -5.59 4.82 -10.66
N LEU A 58 -6.35 4.68 -9.57
CA LEU A 58 -6.85 5.81 -8.80
C LEU A 58 -5.72 6.46 -7.99
N PHE A 59 -5.71 7.79 -7.95
CA PHE A 59 -4.78 8.60 -7.16
C PHE A 59 -5.44 9.93 -6.79
N SER A 60 -4.92 10.62 -5.76
CA SER A 60 -5.38 11.97 -5.43
C SER A 60 -4.81 12.99 -6.42
N GLU A 61 -5.69 13.66 -7.18
CA GLU A 61 -5.35 14.72 -8.15
C GLU A 61 -5.18 16.10 -7.46
N GLY A 62 -5.02 16.14 -6.13
CA GLY A 62 -4.76 17.37 -5.39
C GLY A 62 -4.93 17.23 -3.88
N LEU A 63 -4.74 18.34 -3.17
CA LEU A 63 -5.02 18.56 -1.76
C LEU A 63 -6.45 19.10 -1.57
N HIS A 64 -7.04 18.73 -0.44
CA HIS A 64 -8.35 19.20 0.01
C HIS A 64 -8.28 20.63 0.57
N THR A 65 -9.34 21.42 0.35
CA THR A 65 -9.54 22.71 1.00
C THR A 65 -10.73 22.60 1.95
N LEU A 66 -10.48 22.79 3.25
CA LEU A 66 -11.51 22.63 4.29
C LEU A 66 -12.72 23.54 4.03
N GLY A 67 -13.92 22.95 4.01
CA GLY A 67 -15.17 23.65 3.72
C GLY A 67 -15.49 23.83 2.23
N ALA A 68 -14.60 23.42 1.32
CA ALA A 68 -14.86 23.49 -0.11
C ALA A 68 -15.54 22.19 -0.60
N PRO A 69 -16.73 22.27 -1.22
CA PRO A 69 -17.33 21.09 -1.85
C PRO A 69 -16.59 20.74 -3.15
N PRO A 70 -16.64 19.47 -3.59
CA PRO A 70 -16.05 19.07 -4.86
C PRO A 70 -16.70 19.82 -6.04
N SER A 71 -15.87 20.15 -7.03
CA SER A 71 -16.33 20.68 -8.32
C SER A 71 -17.17 19.65 -9.07
N ARG A 72 -17.83 20.06 -10.16
CA ARG A 72 -18.54 19.13 -11.06
C ARG A 72 -17.61 18.00 -11.52
N ASP A 73 -16.40 18.33 -11.93
CA ASP A 73 -15.48 17.34 -12.49
C ASP A 73 -14.97 16.39 -11.39
N HIS A 74 -14.70 16.90 -10.19
CA HIS A 74 -14.39 16.05 -9.03
C HIS A 74 -15.56 15.14 -8.66
N LEU A 75 -16.81 15.61 -8.74
CA LEU A 75 -17.99 14.76 -8.52
C LEU A 75 -18.06 13.61 -9.53
N VAL A 76 -17.79 13.89 -10.81
CA VAL A 76 -17.71 12.84 -11.84
C VAL A 76 -16.62 11.84 -11.47
N GLN A 77 -15.44 12.29 -11.05
CA GLN A 77 -14.34 11.40 -10.65
C GLN A 77 -14.70 10.53 -9.43
N TYR A 78 -15.25 11.11 -8.36
CA TYR A 78 -15.66 10.35 -7.17
C TYR A 78 -16.74 9.31 -7.49
N LEU A 79 -17.75 9.69 -8.29
CA LEU A 79 -18.82 8.78 -8.68
C LEU A 79 -18.30 7.68 -9.63
N SER A 80 -17.45 8.02 -10.60
CA SER A 80 -16.81 7.03 -11.48
C SER A 80 -15.92 6.07 -10.70
N ALA A 81 -15.15 6.55 -9.71
CA ALA A 81 -14.32 5.70 -8.86
C ALA A 81 -15.17 4.76 -7.99
N PHE A 82 -16.29 5.27 -7.44
CA PHE A 82 -17.17 4.50 -6.56
C PHE A 82 -17.98 3.42 -7.30
N PHE A 83 -18.54 3.76 -8.47
CA PHE A 83 -19.37 2.83 -9.23
C PHE A 83 -18.55 1.99 -10.23
N GLY A 84 -17.43 2.49 -10.75
CA GLY A 84 -16.71 1.83 -11.84
C GLY A 84 -17.65 1.53 -13.01
N GLU A 85 -17.63 0.28 -13.49
CA GLU A 85 -18.50 -0.19 -14.57
C GLU A 85 -19.98 -0.38 -14.14
N ASP A 86 -20.29 -0.29 -12.84
CA ASP A 86 -21.65 -0.49 -12.36
C ASP A 86 -22.62 0.63 -12.80
N LEU A 87 -22.12 1.82 -13.10
CA LEU A 87 -22.93 2.96 -13.54
C LEU A 87 -22.36 3.57 -14.82
N PRO A 88 -23.13 3.64 -15.93
CA PRO A 88 -22.61 4.19 -17.18
C PRO A 88 -22.15 5.64 -17.05
N GLU A 89 -21.13 6.03 -17.82
CA GLU A 89 -20.56 7.38 -17.79
C GLU A 89 -21.61 8.48 -18.04
N ALA A 90 -22.57 8.24 -18.94
CA ALA A 90 -23.68 9.16 -19.18
C ALA A 90 -24.55 9.39 -17.93
N ALA A 91 -24.76 8.34 -17.14
CA ALA A 91 -25.49 8.42 -15.87
C ALA A 91 -24.69 9.15 -14.80
N VAL A 92 -23.38 8.88 -14.68
CA VAL A 92 -22.48 9.62 -13.78
C VAL A 92 -22.51 11.12 -14.08
N ASN A 93 -22.36 11.50 -15.36
CA ASN A 93 -22.43 12.89 -15.79
C ASN A 93 -23.81 13.52 -15.51
N ALA A 94 -24.89 12.78 -15.78
CA ALA A 94 -26.24 13.26 -15.51
C ALA A 94 -26.48 13.51 -14.01
N VAL A 95 -25.95 12.64 -13.14
CA VAL A 95 -26.01 12.81 -11.68
C VAL A 95 -25.19 14.03 -11.25
N ALA A 96 -23.95 14.18 -11.71
CA ALA A 96 -23.11 15.33 -11.38
C ALA A 96 -23.80 16.67 -11.69
N ASP A 97 -24.52 16.73 -12.82
CA ASP A 97 -25.24 17.91 -13.31
C ASP A 97 -26.63 18.12 -12.69
N ALA A 98 -27.17 17.18 -11.93
CA ALA A 98 -28.58 17.14 -11.55
C ALA A 98 -29.04 18.27 -10.61
N GLY A 99 -28.12 19.08 -10.09
CA GLY A 99 -28.46 20.14 -9.14
C GLY A 99 -29.21 19.59 -7.92
N SER A 100 -30.30 20.23 -7.52
CA SER A 100 -31.20 19.77 -6.45
C SER A 100 -32.38 18.91 -6.94
N GLY A 101 -32.42 18.55 -8.23
CA GLY A 101 -33.59 17.92 -8.86
C GLY A 101 -33.78 16.43 -8.59
N GLY A 102 -32.82 15.78 -7.90
CA GLY A 102 -32.87 14.37 -7.53
C GLY A 102 -32.96 13.39 -8.73
N VAL A 103 -33.34 12.15 -8.44
CA VAL A 103 -33.47 11.07 -9.45
C VAL A 103 -34.40 11.39 -10.62
N PRO A 104 -35.58 12.05 -10.42
CA PRO A 104 -36.46 12.40 -11.54
C PRO A 104 -35.78 13.34 -12.56
N ALA A 105 -34.97 14.29 -12.10
CA ALA A 105 -34.22 15.18 -12.98
C ALA A 105 -33.12 14.45 -13.74
N VAL A 106 -32.39 13.54 -13.06
CA VAL A 106 -31.38 12.68 -13.70
C VAL A 106 -32.02 11.83 -14.80
N ARG A 107 -33.17 11.20 -14.51
CA ARG A 107 -33.88 10.38 -15.49
C ARG A 107 -34.36 11.19 -16.69
N ALA A 108 -34.95 12.37 -16.45
CA ALA A 108 -35.39 13.23 -17.55
C ALA A 108 -34.23 13.61 -18.47
N LYS A 109 -33.04 13.84 -17.90
CA LYS A 109 -31.81 14.14 -18.65
C LYS A 109 -31.30 12.94 -19.44
N LEU A 110 -31.26 11.76 -18.82
CA LEU A 110 -30.90 10.51 -19.50
C LEU A 110 -31.86 10.18 -20.63
N ASP A 111 -33.17 10.25 -20.39
CA ASP A 111 -34.19 10.00 -21.41
C ASP A 111 -34.08 11.00 -22.57
N ALA A 112 -33.73 12.27 -22.30
CA ALA A 112 -33.48 13.25 -23.34
C ALA A 112 -32.22 12.89 -24.17
N MET A 113 -31.13 12.48 -23.52
CA MET A 113 -29.91 12.01 -24.19
C MET A 113 -30.18 10.77 -25.04
N PHE A 114 -30.83 9.74 -24.47
CA PHE A 114 -31.15 8.51 -25.18
C PHE A 114 -32.13 8.73 -26.34
N ARG A 115 -33.14 9.61 -26.20
CA ARG A 115 -34.00 9.99 -27.33
C ARG A 115 -33.23 10.68 -28.45
N SER A 116 -32.21 11.48 -28.12
CA SER A 116 -31.34 12.11 -29.13
C SER A 116 -30.38 11.12 -29.81
N ALA A 117 -29.88 10.11 -29.08
CA ALA A 117 -28.96 9.08 -29.57
C ALA A 117 -29.65 7.92 -30.31
N SER A 118 -30.87 7.56 -29.91
CA SER A 118 -31.69 6.52 -30.55
C SER A 118 -32.19 6.93 -31.95
N ALA A 119 -32.27 8.23 -32.23
CA ALA A 119 -32.47 8.72 -33.60
C ALA A 119 -31.33 8.33 -34.57
N THR A 120 -30.19 7.86 -34.04
CA THR A 120 -28.99 7.47 -34.80
C THR A 120 -28.59 5.99 -34.69
N SER A 121 -29.22 5.17 -33.84
CA SER A 121 -28.90 3.74 -33.71
C SER A 121 -30.15 2.84 -33.61
N PRO A 122 -30.44 2.01 -34.62
CA PRO A 122 -31.58 1.09 -34.62
C PRO A 122 -31.32 -0.24 -33.89
N PHE A 123 -30.17 -0.41 -33.20
CA PHE A 123 -29.72 -1.70 -32.65
C PHE A 123 -29.79 -1.83 -31.12
N GLU A 124 -30.20 -0.80 -30.38
CA GLU A 124 -30.33 -0.89 -28.91
C GLU A 124 -31.74 -1.29 -28.49
N ALA A 125 -31.86 -2.48 -27.88
CA ALA A 125 -33.11 -2.94 -27.28
C ALA A 125 -33.42 -2.14 -25.99
N PRO A 126 -34.69 -1.77 -25.74
CA PRO A 126 -35.05 -1.10 -24.48
C PRO A 126 -34.81 -2.02 -23.28
N LEU A 127 -34.27 -1.44 -22.19
CA LEU A 127 -34.01 -2.15 -20.93
C LEU A 127 -35.26 -2.91 -20.41
N SER A 128 -35.09 -4.11 -19.84
CA SER A 128 -36.18 -4.81 -19.14
C SER A 128 -36.68 -4.01 -17.93
N ALA A 129 -37.83 -4.39 -17.36
CA ALA A 129 -38.33 -3.77 -16.14
C ALA A 129 -37.36 -4.00 -14.96
N GLU A 130 -36.75 -5.19 -14.84
CA GLU A 130 -35.75 -5.46 -13.80
C GLU A 130 -34.48 -4.64 -14.00
N GLN A 131 -33.99 -4.54 -15.25
CA GLN A 131 -32.81 -3.75 -15.57
C GLN A 131 -33.01 -2.26 -15.26
N ARG A 132 -34.21 -1.73 -15.51
CA ARG A 132 -34.57 -0.36 -15.13
C ARG A 132 -34.59 -0.18 -13.62
N ALA A 133 -35.23 -1.10 -12.88
CA ALA A 133 -35.27 -1.02 -11.43
C ALA A 133 -33.87 -1.10 -10.79
N ALA A 134 -32.98 -1.94 -11.33
CA ALA A 134 -31.60 -2.03 -10.88
C ALA A 134 -30.81 -0.74 -11.16
N LEU A 135 -30.98 -0.14 -12.35
CA LEU A 135 -30.38 1.15 -12.67
C LEU A 135 -30.90 2.26 -11.76
N ASP A 136 -32.20 2.26 -11.47
CA ASP A 136 -32.82 3.26 -10.59
C ASP A 136 -32.26 3.23 -9.18
N ALA A 137 -32.08 2.05 -8.59
CA ALA A 137 -31.45 1.91 -7.28
C ALA A 137 -30.00 2.44 -7.27
N LYS A 138 -29.25 2.23 -8.37
CA LYS A 138 -27.90 2.79 -8.52
C LYS A 138 -27.92 4.31 -8.67
N LEU A 139 -28.89 4.86 -9.41
CA LEU A 139 -29.08 6.30 -9.58
C LEU A 139 -29.47 6.99 -8.27
N GLU A 140 -30.37 6.37 -7.48
CA GLU A 140 -30.73 6.84 -6.14
C GLU A 140 -29.48 6.98 -5.27
N ARG A 141 -28.69 5.91 -5.18
CA ARG A 141 -27.44 5.90 -4.42
C ARG A 141 -26.43 6.94 -4.92
N ALA A 142 -26.29 7.11 -6.23
CA ALA A 142 -25.38 8.09 -6.82
C ALA A 142 -25.78 9.54 -6.50
N VAL A 143 -27.09 9.82 -6.54
CA VAL A 143 -27.65 11.12 -6.15
C VAL A 143 -27.42 11.39 -4.67
N ASP A 144 -27.59 10.38 -3.82
CA ASP A 144 -27.35 10.49 -2.38
C ASP A 144 -25.88 10.77 -2.07
N ILE A 145 -24.94 10.00 -2.65
CA ILE A 145 -23.49 10.24 -2.50
C ILE A 145 -23.13 11.66 -2.93
N ARG A 146 -23.60 12.10 -4.10
CA ARG A 146 -23.39 13.47 -4.58
C ARG A 146 -23.90 14.50 -3.57
N ALA A 147 -25.12 14.30 -3.06
CA ALA A 147 -25.72 15.23 -2.10
C ALA A 147 -24.90 15.30 -0.81
N LEU A 148 -24.38 14.16 -0.34
CA LEU A 148 -23.53 14.10 0.84
C LEU A 148 -22.15 14.76 0.61
N LEU A 149 -21.51 14.53 -0.54
CA LEU A 149 -20.25 15.19 -0.92
C LEU A 149 -20.38 16.72 -1.01
N GLN A 150 -21.52 17.21 -1.50
CA GLN A 150 -21.77 18.66 -1.56
C GLN A 150 -21.93 19.30 -0.17
N ARG A 151 -22.07 18.50 0.90
CA ARG A 151 -22.13 18.96 2.29
C ARG A 151 -20.76 19.10 2.94
N ASN A 152 -19.65 18.97 2.22
CA ASN A 152 -18.31 19.29 2.76
C ASN A 152 -18.20 20.74 3.26
N THR A 153 -19.11 21.63 2.86
CA THR A 153 -19.28 22.95 3.46
C THR A 153 -19.52 22.91 4.98
N GLU A 154 -20.10 21.83 5.50
CA GLU A 154 -20.34 21.60 6.93
C GLU A 154 -19.04 21.38 7.74
N GLU A 155 -17.89 21.17 7.10
CA GLU A 155 -16.60 21.04 7.79
C GLU A 155 -16.28 22.28 8.62
N LEU A 156 -16.48 23.47 8.06
CA LEU A 156 -16.26 24.73 8.78
C LEU A 156 -17.31 24.94 9.88
N ASP A 157 -18.57 24.58 9.62
CA ASP A 157 -19.62 24.63 10.64
C ASP A 157 -19.28 23.75 11.84
N ALA A 158 -18.74 22.55 11.61
CA ALA A 158 -18.32 21.64 12.66
C ALA A 158 -17.17 22.21 13.50
N VAL A 159 -16.19 22.87 12.87
CA VAL A 159 -15.11 23.58 13.57
C VAL A 159 -15.69 24.71 14.44
N LEU A 160 -16.60 25.51 13.90
CA LEU A 160 -17.24 26.61 14.65
C LEU A 160 -18.04 26.09 15.85
N ARG A 161 -18.78 24.99 15.68
CA ARG A 161 -19.49 24.31 16.79
C ARG A 161 -18.53 23.82 17.87
N ALA A 162 -17.44 23.18 17.48
CA ALA A 162 -16.43 22.70 18.43
C ALA A 162 -15.83 23.86 19.25
N LEU A 163 -15.49 24.97 18.59
CA LEU A 163 -14.97 26.18 19.24
C LEU A 163 -16.00 26.85 20.16
N ALA A 164 -17.29 26.74 19.84
CA ALA A 164 -18.39 27.22 20.68
C ALA A 164 -18.72 26.28 21.86
N GLY A 165 -18.03 25.14 22.00
CA GLY A 165 -18.33 24.12 23.01
C GLY A 165 -19.63 23.35 22.75
N GLU A 166 -20.11 23.35 21.50
CA GLU A 166 -21.30 22.61 21.09
C GLU A 166 -20.99 21.14 20.75
N TYR A 167 -22.04 20.32 20.69
CA TYR A 167 -21.95 18.93 20.28
C TYR A 167 -21.71 18.80 18.77
N VAL A 168 -20.56 18.23 18.40
CA VAL A 168 -20.25 17.82 17.02
C VAL A 168 -20.74 16.39 16.82
N ARG A 169 -21.57 16.18 15.79
CA ARG A 169 -22.18 14.87 15.51
C ARG A 169 -21.12 13.83 15.16
N PRO A 170 -21.20 12.61 15.72
CA PRO A 170 -20.30 11.52 15.37
C PRO A 170 -20.64 10.94 13.99
N GLU A 171 -19.65 10.32 13.37
CA GLU A 171 -19.83 9.49 12.17
C GLU A 171 -18.74 8.40 12.14
N ALA A 172 -18.99 7.31 11.40
CA ALA A 172 -17.93 6.33 11.16
C ALA A 172 -16.83 6.92 10.27
N GLY A 173 -15.57 6.83 10.71
CA GLY A 173 -14.44 7.06 9.81
C GLY A 173 -14.26 5.88 8.86
N GLY A 174 -13.81 6.15 7.63
CA GLY A 174 -13.60 5.10 6.64
C GLY A 174 -13.20 5.64 5.27
N ASP A 175 -13.30 4.78 4.27
CA ASP A 175 -13.00 5.05 2.87
C ASP A 175 -14.29 5.00 2.04
N LEU A 176 -14.58 6.00 1.21
CA LEU A 176 -15.83 6.02 0.43
C LEU A 176 -15.93 4.82 -0.52
N LEU A 177 -14.84 4.44 -1.18
CA LEU A 177 -14.81 3.34 -2.16
C LEU A 177 -15.02 1.99 -1.48
N ARG A 178 -14.46 1.80 -0.28
CA ARG A 178 -14.57 0.54 0.48
C ARG A 178 -15.81 0.46 1.37
N ASP A 179 -16.10 1.51 2.11
CA ASP A 179 -17.10 1.52 3.20
C ASP A 179 -18.45 2.10 2.78
N GLY A 180 -18.52 2.77 1.63
CA GLY A 180 -19.75 3.33 1.10
C GLY A 180 -20.08 4.72 1.62
N GLU A 181 -21.27 5.19 1.26
CA GLU A 181 -21.81 6.50 1.61
C GLU A 181 -21.95 6.76 3.11
N GLY A 182 -21.88 5.71 3.95
CA GLY A 182 -21.97 5.82 5.41
C GLY A 182 -20.80 6.57 6.07
N VAL A 183 -19.71 6.82 5.33
CA VAL A 183 -18.60 7.68 5.79
C VAL A 183 -18.83 9.17 5.52
N LEU A 184 -19.92 9.49 4.83
CA LEU A 184 -20.31 10.84 4.45
C LEU A 184 -21.58 11.29 5.21
N PRO A 185 -21.77 12.59 5.42
CA PRO A 185 -20.90 13.69 4.98
C PRO A 185 -19.70 13.89 5.92
N THR A 186 -18.71 14.65 5.46
CA THR A 186 -17.61 15.11 6.32
C THR A 186 -18.08 16.17 7.32
N GLY A 187 -17.16 16.76 8.10
CA GLY A 187 -17.52 17.70 9.16
C GLY A 187 -18.20 17.00 10.35
N ARG A 188 -17.66 15.86 10.76
CA ARG A 188 -18.17 15.00 11.83
C ARG A 188 -17.05 14.62 12.79
N ASN A 189 -17.42 14.26 14.02
CA ASN A 189 -16.50 13.71 15.01
C ASN A 189 -16.32 12.22 14.76
N ILE A 190 -15.37 11.87 13.90
CA ILE A 190 -15.20 10.49 13.42
C ILE A 190 -14.83 9.52 14.55
N HIS A 191 -15.34 8.29 14.47
CA HIS A 191 -14.92 7.18 15.34
C HIS A 191 -14.49 5.96 14.53
N ALA A 192 -13.71 5.08 15.17
CA ALA A 192 -13.27 3.80 14.62
C ALA A 192 -14.39 2.74 14.72
N LEU A 193 -14.04 1.51 15.11
CA LEU A 193 -14.94 0.37 15.20
C LEU A 193 -14.92 -0.29 16.59
N ASP A 194 -15.87 -1.21 16.84
CA ASP A 194 -15.87 -2.07 18.04
C ASP A 194 -14.77 -3.15 17.94
N PRO A 195 -13.68 -3.06 18.73
CA PRO A 195 -12.53 -3.92 18.57
C PRO A 195 -12.82 -5.38 19.00
N TYR A 196 -13.92 -5.64 19.71
CA TYR A 196 -14.33 -7.00 20.10
C TYR A 196 -14.91 -7.81 18.93
N ARG A 197 -15.14 -7.19 17.77
CA ARG A 197 -15.67 -7.86 16.56
C ARG A 197 -14.60 -8.06 15.49
N MET A 198 -13.33 -7.85 15.83
CA MET A 198 -12.20 -7.99 14.92
C MET A 198 -11.60 -9.41 14.96
N PRO A 199 -11.30 -10.03 13.81
CA PRO A 199 -11.64 -9.58 12.47
C PRO A 199 -13.13 -9.82 12.16
N SER A 200 -13.72 -8.98 11.30
CA SER A 200 -15.05 -9.25 10.77
C SER A 200 -15.05 -10.53 9.89
N ALA A 201 -16.21 -11.13 9.66
CA ALA A 201 -16.31 -12.35 8.84
C ALA A 201 -15.78 -12.14 7.41
N ALA A 202 -16.07 -10.99 6.79
CA ALA A 202 -15.58 -10.64 5.46
C ALA A 202 -14.06 -10.38 5.46
N ALA A 203 -13.55 -9.66 6.47
CA ALA A 203 -12.12 -9.40 6.62
C ALA A 203 -11.32 -10.70 6.84
N ARG A 204 -11.85 -11.64 7.61
CA ARG A 204 -11.27 -12.97 7.78
C ARG A 204 -11.20 -13.72 6.45
N ALA A 205 -12.30 -13.73 5.68
CA ALA A 205 -12.34 -14.44 4.41
C ALA A 205 -11.33 -13.87 3.40
N ARG A 206 -11.26 -12.54 3.28
CA ARG A 206 -10.26 -11.86 2.43
C ARG A 206 -8.85 -12.11 2.90
N GLY A 207 -8.56 -11.97 4.21
CA GLY A 207 -7.24 -12.23 4.76
C GLY A 207 -6.78 -13.68 4.54
N ALA A 208 -7.71 -14.65 4.58
CA ALA A 208 -7.41 -16.05 4.28
C ALA A 208 -7.07 -16.27 2.79
N GLU A 209 -7.80 -15.63 1.90
CA GLU A 209 -7.49 -15.65 0.47
C GLU A 209 -6.09 -15.05 0.20
N VAL A 210 -5.81 -13.87 0.76
CA VAL A 210 -4.50 -13.20 0.66
C VAL A 210 -3.37 -14.10 1.16
N ALA A 211 -3.50 -14.66 2.36
CA ALA A 211 -2.48 -15.55 2.93
C ALA A 211 -2.26 -16.80 2.05
N THR A 212 -3.34 -17.40 1.54
CA THR A 212 -3.24 -18.56 0.63
C THR A 212 -2.46 -18.22 -0.63
N GLN A 213 -2.71 -17.06 -1.22
CA GLN A 213 -1.99 -16.61 -2.42
C GLN A 213 -0.52 -16.30 -2.14
N ILE A 214 -0.19 -15.73 -0.97
CA ILE A 214 1.20 -15.52 -0.53
C ILE A 214 1.93 -16.86 -0.40
N LEU A 215 1.30 -17.86 0.23
CA LEU A 215 1.87 -19.18 0.40
C LEU A 215 2.08 -19.89 -0.95
N GLN A 216 1.11 -19.79 -1.86
CA GLN A 216 1.24 -20.35 -3.21
C GLN A 216 2.37 -19.69 -3.99
N ALA A 217 2.44 -18.36 -4.00
CA ALA A 217 3.50 -17.62 -4.69
C ALA A 217 4.89 -17.96 -4.14
N HIS A 218 5.01 -18.13 -2.82
CA HIS A 218 6.26 -18.58 -2.21
C HIS A 218 6.59 -20.03 -2.61
N ALA A 219 5.63 -20.95 -2.58
CA ALA A 219 5.82 -22.33 -2.99
C ALA A 219 6.28 -22.45 -4.46
N ASP A 220 5.65 -21.70 -5.36
CA ASP A 220 5.99 -21.67 -6.78
C ASP A 220 7.44 -21.20 -7.00
N ALA A 221 7.90 -20.23 -6.19
CA ALA A 221 9.26 -19.71 -6.26
C ALA A 221 10.30 -20.60 -5.55
N ASN A 222 9.88 -21.52 -4.68
CA ASN A 222 10.77 -22.28 -3.78
C ASN A 222 10.57 -23.80 -3.89
N ASN A 223 10.32 -24.32 -5.09
CA ASN A 223 10.19 -25.76 -5.36
C ASN A 223 9.16 -26.48 -4.48
N GLY A 224 8.05 -25.80 -4.16
CA GLY A 224 6.99 -26.32 -3.32
C GLY A 224 7.20 -26.14 -1.81
N ALA A 225 8.34 -25.59 -1.37
CA ALA A 225 8.56 -25.27 0.05
C ALA A 225 7.71 -24.06 0.46
N LEU A 226 7.17 -24.09 1.68
CA LEU A 226 6.44 -22.96 2.27
C LEU A 226 7.40 -22.09 3.11
N PRO A 227 7.09 -20.79 3.30
CA PRO A 227 7.89 -19.93 4.17
C PRO A 227 7.82 -20.43 5.60
N GLU A 228 8.93 -20.39 6.34
CA GLU A 228 8.90 -20.81 7.75
C GLU A 228 8.32 -19.70 8.64
N THR A 229 8.72 -18.45 8.38
CA THR A 229 8.23 -17.27 9.10
C THR A 229 7.79 -16.18 8.13
N VAL A 230 6.62 -15.59 8.38
CA VAL A 230 6.11 -14.41 7.64
C VAL A 230 5.91 -13.25 8.61
N ALA A 231 6.55 -12.11 8.35
CA ALA A 231 6.30 -10.90 9.12
C ALA A 231 5.05 -10.18 8.57
N VAL A 232 4.07 -9.90 9.42
CA VAL A 232 2.84 -9.20 9.06
C VAL A 232 2.78 -7.89 9.82
N ASN A 233 2.66 -6.79 9.07
CA ASN A 233 2.43 -5.47 9.65
C ASN A 233 0.96 -5.33 10.08
N LEU A 234 0.75 -5.00 11.36
CA LEU A 234 -0.56 -4.74 11.95
C LEU A 234 -0.69 -3.24 12.23
N TRP A 235 -1.24 -2.51 11.27
CA TRP A 235 -1.41 -1.06 11.35
C TRP A 235 -2.83 -0.70 11.79
N GLY A 236 -2.94 0.30 12.67
CA GLY A 236 -4.21 0.69 13.26
C GLY A 236 -5.24 1.17 12.24
N LEU A 237 -4.86 2.07 11.34
CA LEU A 237 -5.77 2.63 10.34
C LEU A 237 -6.25 1.57 9.34
N ASP A 238 -5.34 0.73 8.87
CA ASP A 238 -5.64 -0.39 7.97
C ASP A 238 -6.64 -1.32 8.65
N ALA A 239 -6.36 -1.74 9.89
CA ALA A 239 -7.26 -2.62 10.63
C ALA A 239 -8.64 -1.99 10.88
N ILE A 240 -8.75 -0.67 11.02
CA ILE A 240 -10.02 0.05 11.15
C ILE A 240 -10.79 -0.03 9.83
N LYS A 241 -10.22 0.47 8.74
CA LYS A 241 -10.90 0.50 7.43
C LYS A 241 -11.21 -0.92 6.94
N THR A 242 -10.33 -1.86 7.22
CA THR A 242 -10.47 -3.22 6.72
C THR A 242 -11.22 -4.16 7.64
N LYS A 243 -11.57 -3.68 8.84
CA LYS A 243 -12.21 -4.47 9.90
C LYS A 243 -11.37 -5.71 10.28
N GLY A 244 -10.04 -5.56 10.25
CA GLY A 244 -9.05 -6.55 10.64
C GLY A 244 -8.63 -7.55 9.55
N GLU A 245 -8.47 -7.13 8.30
CA GLU A 245 -8.05 -8.03 7.20
C GLU A 245 -6.64 -8.59 7.44
N SER A 246 -5.68 -7.76 7.88
CA SER A 246 -4.36 -8.19 8.38
C SER A 246 -4.40 -9.20 9.52
N VAL A 247 -5.35 -9.09 10.46
CA VAL A 247 -5.57 -10.13 11.49
C VAL A 247 -6.07 -11.42 10.84
N GLY A 248 -6.94 -11.33 9.83
CA GLY A 248 -7.34 -12.46 9.01
C GLY A 248 -6.17 -13.18 8.34
N ILE A 249 -5.20 -12.43 7.79
CA ILE A 249 -3.96 -12.97 7.21
C ILE A 249 -3.17 -13.75 8.27
N VAL A 250 -2.97 -13.18 9.46
CA VAL A 250 -2.26 -13.84 10.57
C VAL A 250 -2.94 -15.15 10.98
N LEU A 251 -4.27 -15.13 11.13
CA LEU A 251 -5.03 -16.32 11.51
C LEU A 251 -4.91 -17.43 10.47
N GLU A 252 -4.98 -17.09 9.18
CA GLU A 252 -4.81 -18.08 8.12
C GLU A 252 -3.38 -18.64 8.17
N LEU A 253 -2.33 -17.82 8.17
CA LEU A 253 -0.93 -18.29 8.21
C LEU A 253 -0.68 -19.32 9.33
N VAL A 254 -1.14 -19.05 10.54
CA VAL A 254 -1.00 -19.94 11.71
C VAL A 254 -1.95 -21.15 11.66
N GLY A 255 -3.02 -21.06 10.88
CA GLY A 255 -4.07 -22.07 10.82
C GLY A 255 -5.01 -21.98 12.01
N ALA A 256 -5.68 -20.85 12.16
CA ALA A 256 -6.57 -20.53 13.26
C ALA A 256 -7.90 -19.91 12.79
N ARG A 257 -8.93 -19.95 13.64
CA ARG A 257 -10.26 -19.39 13.36
C ARG A 257 -10.84 -18.64 14.56
N PRO A 258 -11.56 -17.52 14.35
CA PRO A 258 -12.25 -16.83 15.43
C PRO A 258 -13.41 -17.67 15.96
N VAL A 259 -13.53 -17.75 17.27
CA VAL A 259 -14.69 -18.29 17.99
C VAL A 259 -15.49 -17.10 18.50
N THR A 260 -16.75 -17.00 18.06
CA THR A 260 -17.64 -15.91 18.44
C THR A 260 -18.65 -16.36 19.49
N GLU A 261 -18.98 -15.46 20.40
CA GLU A 261 -20.11 -15.62 21.32
C GLU A 261 -21.42 -15.24 20.63
N GLY A 262 -22.56 -15.55 21.28
CA GLY A 262 -23.89 -15.25 20.73
C GLY A 262 -24.17 -13.77 20.43
N THR A 263 -23.35 -12.84 20.95
CA THR A 263 -23.43 -11.40 20.67
C THR A 263 -22.64 -10.96 19.42
N GLY A 264 -21.88 -11.88 18.81
CA GLY A 264 -20.98 -11.62 17.69
C GLY A 264 -19.57 -11.15 18.11
N ARG A 265 -19.27 -11.06 19.41
CA ARG A 265 -17.92 -10.77 19.91
C ARG A 265 -17.00 -11.97 19.72
N VAL A 266 -15.77 -11.72 19.30
CA VAL A 266 -14.70 -12.72 19.23
C VAL A 266 -14.19 -12.97 20.65
N ALA A 267 -14.34 -14.21 21.13
CA ALA A 267 -13.94 -14.61 22.47
C ALA A 267 -12.54 -15.23 22.50
N ARG A 268 -12.15 -15.92 21.42
CA ARG A 268 -10.80 -16.48 21.23
C ARG A 268 -10.52 -16.82 19.78
N PHE A 269 -9.25 -17.02 19.45
CA PHE A 269 -8.83 -17.66 18.20
C PHE A 269 -8.49 -19.12 18.46
N GLU A 270 -9.13 -20.07 17.78
CA GLU A 270 -8.91 -21.50 17.97
C GLU A 270 -7.98 -22.05 16.90
N LEU A 271 -7.06 -22.97 17.26
CA LEU A 271 -6.24 -23.66 16.27
C LEU A 271 -7.12 -24.62 15.45
N VAL A 272 -6.95 -24.57 14.13
CA VAL A 272 -7.50 -25.57 13.21
C VAL A 272 -6.62 -26.81 13.29
N PRO A 273 -7.17 -28.03 13.45
CA PRO A 273 -6.39 -29.27 13.45
C PRO A 273 -5.54 -29.41 12.18
N LEU A 274 -4.34 -30.00 12.27
CA LEU A 274 -3.44 -30.12 11.12
C LEU A 274 -4.05 -30.93 9.96
N GLU A 275 -4.90 -31.90 10.27
CA GLU A 275 -5.60 -32.71 9.28
C GLU A 275 -6.61 -31.88 8.47
N GLU A 276 -7.22 -30.87 9.10
CA GLU A 276 -8.12 -29.91 8.44
C GLU A 276 -7.30 -28.81 7.73
N LEU A 277 -6.18 -28.38 8.30
CA LEU A 277 -5.31 -27.35 7.75
C LEU A 277 -4.57 -27.80 6.47
N GLY A 278 -4.17 -29.07 6.39
CA GLY A 278 -3.55 -29.67 5.21
C GLY A 278 -2.12 -29.18 4.88
N ARG A 279 -1.52 -28.36 5.75
CA ARG A 279 -0.16 -27.80 5.60
C ARG A 279 0.46 -27.49 6.96
N PRO A 280 1.78 -27.22 7.03
CA PRO A 280 2.40 -26.66 8.23
C PRO A 280 1.76 -25.36 8.70
N ARG A 281 1.76 -25.13 10.02
CA ARG A 281 1.52 -23.80 10.60
C ARG A 281 2.73 -22.92 10.33
N ILE A 282 2.48 -21.78 9.73
CA ILE A 282 3.51 -20.79 9.40
C ILE A 282 3.77 -19.95 10.65
N ASP A 283 5.04 -19.73 10.98
CA ASP A 283 5.39 -18.82 12.07
C ASP A 283 5.18 -17.37 11.64
N VAL A 284 4.89 -16.48 12.57
CA VAL A 284 4.55 -15.09 12.24
C VAL A 284 5.27 -14.10 13.12
N LEU A 285 5.82 -13.03 12.53
CA LEU A 285 6.25 -11.85 13.27
C LEU A 285 5.21 -10.75 13.07
N CYS A 286 4.38 -10.48 14.07
CA CYS A 286 3.40 -9.41 14.04
C CYS A 286 4.06 -8.09 14.48
N ASN A 287 4.45 -7.25 13.52
CA ASN A 287 4.93 -5.91 13.79
C ASN A 287 3.75 -4.94 13.89
N MET A 288 3.47 -4.43 15.08
CA MET A 288 2.33 -3.56 15.34
C MET A 288 2.76 -2.11 15.36
N SER A 289 2.00 -1.24 14.70
CA SER A 289 2.12 0.19 14.96
C SER A 289 1.68 0.53 16.38
N GLY A 290 2.19 1.63 16.95
CA GLY A 290 1.76 2.09 18.27
C GLY A 290 0.24 2.34 18.34
N ILE A 291 -0.37 2.78 17.23
CA ILE A 291 -1.82 2.97 17.12
C ILE A 291 -2.55 1.62 17.24
N PHE A 292 -2.06 0.56 16.60
CA PHE A 292 -2.67 -0.77 16.71
C PHE A 292 -2.56 -1.32 18.14
N ARG A 293 -1.37 -1.22 18.73
CA ARG A 293 -1.10 -1.59 20.14
C ARG A 293 -2.10 -0.92 21.09
N ASP A 294 -2.32 0.38 20.95
CA ASP A 294 -3.13 1.16 21.89
C ASP A 294 -4.63 1.00 21.65
N SER A 295 -5.05 0.78 20.39
CA SER A 295 -6.47 0.71 20.02
C SER A 295 -7.07 -0.70 20.13
N PHE A 296 -6.25 -1.75 19.98
CA PHE A 296 -6.71 -3.13 19.81
C PHE A 296 -6.12 -4.10 20.84
N GLN A 297 -5.87 -3.64 22.06
CA GLN A 297 -5.31 -4.45 23.15
C GLN A 297 -6.04 -5.80 23.35
N ASN A 298 -7.36 -5.84 23.20
CA ASN A 298 -8.12 -7.10 23.29
C ASN A 298 -7.71 -8.08 22.18
N VAL A 299 -7.48 -7.62 20.96
CA VAL A 299 -7.04 -8.46 19.83
C VAL A 299 -5.62 -8.94 20.07
N VAL A 300 -4.73 -8.08 20.57
CA VAL A 300 -3.36 -8.42 20.97
C VAL A 300 -3.35 -9.56 22.00
N GLU A 301 -4.19 -9.49 23.02
CA GLU A 301 -4.30 -10.55 24.04
C GLU A 301 -4.82 -11.88 23.47
N LEU A 302 -5.77 -11.84 22.53
CA LEU A 302 -6.28 -13.04 21.87
C LEU A 302 -5.25 -13.67 20.93
N LEU A 303 -4.46 -12.85 20.22
CA LEU A 303 -3.38 -13.33 19.35
C LEU A 303 -2.23 -13.92 20.18
N ASP A 304 -1.82 -13.28 21.28
CA ASP A 304 -0.80 -13.85 22.17
C ASP A 304 -1.24 -15.22 22.72
N ASP A 305 -2.47 -15.34 23.21
CA ASP A 305 -3.02 -16.63 23.65
C ASP A 305 -2.97 -17.71 22.56
N LEU A 306 -3.28 -17.34 21.32
CA LEU A 306 -3.15 -18.23 20.15
C LEU A 306 -1.69 -18.67 19.93
N PHE A 307 -0.73 -17.73 19.94
CA PHE A 307 0.68 -18.04 19.71
C PHE A 307 1.28 -18.91 20.82
N GLN A 308 0.92 -18.67 22.08
CA GLN A 308 1.33 -19.53 23.18
C GLN A 308 0.82 -20.97 23.00
N ARG A 309 -0.45 -21.13 22.59
CA ARG A 309 -1.01 -22.45 22.28
C ARG A 309 -0.37 -23.10 21.05
N ALA A 310 -0.09 -22.34 20.00
CA ALA A 310 0.58 -22.85 18.80
C ALA A 310 2.01 -23.33 19.13
N ALA A 311 2.75 -22.59 19.94
CA ALA A 311 4.09 -22.98 20.39
C ALA A 311 4.06 -24.25 21.28
N ALA A 312 3.04 -24.39 22.13
CA ALA A 312 2.90 -25.52 23.05
C ALA A 312 2.27 -26.78 22.44
N ALA A 313 1.55 -26.66 21.31
CA ALA A 313 0.80 -27.74 20.67
C ALA A 313 1.66 -28.99 20.42
N ASP A 314 1.13 -30.18 20.70
CA ASP A 314 1.85 -31.45 20.50
C ASP A 314 1.84 -31.86 19.03
N GLU A 315 2.60 -31.13 18.23
CA GLU A 315 2.69 -31.27 16.77
C GLU A 315 4.15 -31.45 16.34
N PRO A 316 4.42 -32.17 15.24
CA PRO A 316 5.77 -32.28 14.69
C PRO A 316 6.34 -30.90 14.30
N PRO A 317 7.62 -30.59 14.58
CA PRO A 317 8.21 -29.28 14.23
C PRO A 317 8.14 -28.92 12.74
N GLU A 318 8.17 -29.90 11.84
CA GLU A 318 8.06 -29.66 10.40
C GLU A 318 6.62 -29.34 9.94
N MET A 319 5.63 -29.54 10.81
CA MET A 319 4.23 -29.17 10.58
C MET A 319 3.80 -27.98 11.44
N ASN A 320 4.69 -27.44 12.27
CA ASN A 320 4.40 -26.30 13.13
C ASN A 320 5.67 -25.47 13.35
N PHE A 321 5.87 -24.48 12.49
CA PHE A 321 7.05 -23.62 12.54
C PHE A 321 7.06 -22.71 13.77
N VAL A 322 5.88 -22.32 14.30
CA VAL A 322 5.79 -21.60 15.59
C VAL A 322 6.46 -22.41 16.70
N ARG A 323 6.10 -23.70 16.84
CA ARG A 323 6.71 -24.61 17.81
C ARG A 323 8.18 -24.87 17.53
N LYS A 324 8.54 -25.11 16.27
CA LYS A 324 9.94 -25.35 15.84
C LYS A 324 10.85 -24.21 16.33
N HIS A 325 10.48 -22.97 16.03
CA HIS A 325 11.28 -21.80 16.39
C HIS A 325 11.22 -21.50 17.90
N SER A 326 10.05 -21.58 18.52
CA SER A 326 9.91 -21.36 19.97
C SER A 326 10.70 -22.38 20.80
N SER A 327 10.79 -23.63 20.37
CA SER A 327 11.59 -24.66 21.03
C SER A 327 13.09 -24.40 20.87
N ALA A 328 13.52 -23.98 19.68
CA ALA A 328 14.91 -23.59 19.43
C ALA A 328 15.34 -22.38 20.29
N MET A 329 14.45 -21.41 20.49
CA MET A 329 14.66 -20.27 21.39
C MET A 329 14.69 -20.70 22.87
N GLN A 330 13.82 -21.62 23.30
CA GLN A 330 13.83 -22.17 24.67
C GLN A 330 15.13 -22.92 24.97
N ALA A 331 15.65 -23.68 24.02
CA ALA A 331 16.93 -24.36 24.17
C ALA A 331 18.11 -23.39 24.39
N LYS A 332 17.97 -22.13 23.96
CA LYS A 332 18.92 -21.04 24.23
C LYS A 332 18.65 -20.29 25.53
N GLY A 333 17.62 -20.68 26.30
CA GLY A 333 17.22 -20.04 27.55
C GLY A 333 16.43 -18.74 27.39
N LEU A 334 15.87 -18.47 26.19
CA LEU A 334 15.07 -17.26 25.97
C LEU A 334 13.70 -17.37 26.63
N GLU A 335 13.37 -16.39 27.49
CA GLU A 335 12.05 -16.29 28.11
C GLU A 335 10.97 -15.88 27.11
N ASN A 336 9.74 -16.37 27.32
CA ASN A 336 8.59 -16.13 26.46
C ASN A 336 8.91 -16.32 24.97
N SER A 337 9.47 -17.48 24.63
CA SER A 337 9.81 -17.83 23.25
C SER A 337 8.60 -17.94 22.32
N GLY A 338 7.37 -17.88 22.85
CA GLY A 338 6.11 -17.79 22.08
C GLY A 338 5.72 -16.36 21.69
N ALA A 339 6.45 -15.34 22.14
CA ALA A 339 6.14 -13.95 21.80
C ALA A 339 6.31 -13.71 20.29
N ARG A 340 5.24 -13.20 19.64
CA ARG A 340 5.20 -12.84 18.21
C ARG A 340 4.69 -11.42 17.94
N LEU A 341 4.20 -10.72 18.95
CA LEU A 341 3.62 -9.38 18.85
C LEU A 341 4.64 -8.36 19.33
N PHE A 342 5.18 -7.58 18.40
CA PHE A 342 6.26 -6.62 18.65
C PHE A 342 5.84 -5.21 18.25
N SER A 343 6.28 -4.22 19.01
CA SER A 343 6.02 -2.80 18.75
C SER A 343 7.06 -1.94 19.46
N ASN A 344 6.85 -0.63 19.43
CA ASN A 344 7.58 0.34 20.21
C ASN A 344 7.28 0.22 21.72
N PRO A 345 8.14 0.77 22.62
CA PRO A 345 7.81 0.95 24.03
C PRO A 345 6.45 1.62 24.24
N ALA A 346 5.79 1.34 25.36
CA ALA A 346 4.51 1.98 25.67
C ALA A 346 4.67 3.51 25.72
N GLY A 347 3.82 4.22 24.98
CA GLY A 347 3.90 5.68 24.84
C GLY A 347 4.78 6.19 23.68
N ASP A 348 5.60 5.31 23.09
CA ASP A 348 6.42 5.63 21.91
C ASP A 348 5.69 5.21 20.62
N TYR A 349 6.03 5.89 19.52
CA TYR A 349 5.51 5.68 18.17
C TYR A 349 6.61 5.88 17.13
N GLY A 350 6.49 5.19 16.00
CA GLY A 350 7.39 5.34 14.86
C GLY A 350 8.71 4.57 15.01
N SER A 351 9.41 4.39 13.89
CA SER A 351 10.65 3.60 13.86
C SER A 351 11.92 4.43 13.98
N MET A 352 11.83 5.77 13.93
CA MET A 352 12.95 6.72 13.76
C MET A 352 13.71 6.60 12.43
N VAL A 353 13.37 5.64 11.58
CA VAL A 353 14.02 5.47 10.26
C VAL A 353 13.67 6.63 9.35
N ASN A 354 12.40 7.08 9.37
CA ASN A 354 11.95 8.27 8.66
C ASN A 354 12.75 9.53 9.06
N GLU A 355 13.02 9.72 10.35
CA GLU A 355 13.82 10.85 10.82
C GLU A 355 15.26 10.78 10.33
N ARG A 356 15.89 9.60 10.42
CA ARG A 356 17.25 9.40 9.91
C ARG A 356 17.35 9.63 8.42
N VAL A 357 16.40 9.12 7.65
CA VAL A 357 16.32 9.34 6.20
C VAL A 357 16.14 10.83 5.90
N GLY A 358 15.20 11.51 6.56
CA GLY A 358 14.94 12.94 6.36
C GLY A 358 16.16 13.82 6.67
N GLN A 359 16.88 13.50 7.75
CA GLN A 359 18.10 14.21 8.16
C GLN A 359 19.34 13.82 7.32
N GLY A 360 19.28 12.72 6.57
CA GLY A 360 20.44 12.15 5.87
C GLY A 360 21.49 11.56 6.83
N SER A 361 21.12 11.30 8.09
CA SER A 361 22.02 10.87 9.17
C SER A 361 22.17 9.33 9.23
N TRP A 362 22.68 8.76 8.15
CA TRP A 362 22.88 7.32 7.99
C TRP A 362 23.93 7.05 6.92
N GLU A 363 24.69 5.96 7.04
CA GLU A 363 25.74 5.58 6.09
C GLU A 363 25.27 4.51 5.10
N ASN A 364 24.55 3.50 5.59
CA ASN A 364 24.06 2.38 4.79
C ASN A 364 22.71 1.85 5.29
N GLY A 365 22.06 1.01 4.49
CA GLY A 365 20.74 0.46 4.81
C GLY A 365 20.71 -0.45 6.05
N ASP A 366 21.82 -1.12 6.40
CA ASP A 366 21.87 -2.01 7.57
C ASP A 366 21.64 -1.22 8.87
N GLU A 367 22.20 0.00 8.96
CA GLU A 367 21.96 0.90 10.10
C GLU A 367 20.49 1.29 10.27
N LEU A 368 19.74 1.42 9.16
CA LEU A 368 18.31 1.71 9.19
C LEU A 368 17.51 0.49 9.65
N GLY A 369 17.91 -0.72 9.22
CA GLY A 369 17.37 -1.98 9.73
C GLY A 369 17.59 -2.14 11.24
N ASP A 370 18.81 -1.86 11.71
CA ASP A 370 19.16 -1.91 13.15
C ASP A 370 18.41 -0.84 13.96
N THR A 371 18.23 0.36 13.39
CA THR A 371 17.40 1.41 13.99
C THR A 371 15.97 0.93 14.17
N TRP A 372 15.37 0.33 13.15
CA TRP A 372 14.03 -0.23 13.25
C TRP A 372 13.96 -1.38 14.27
N ALA A 373 14.91 -2.32 14.24
CA ALA A 373 14.90 -3.50 15.10
C ALA A 373 15.01 -3.10 16.58
N SER A 374 15.91 -2.17 16.92
CA SER A 374 16.07 -1.68 18.28
C SER A 374 14.81 -0.97 18.80
N ARG A 375 14.12 -0.20 17.96
CA ARG A 375 12.91 0.53 18.34
C ARG A 375 11.68 -0.37 18.47
N ASN A 376 11.66 -1.54 17.82
CA ASN A 376 10.51 -2.44 17.77
C ASN A 376 10.71 -3.74 18.58
N ALA A 377 11.79 -3.86 19.35
CA ALA A 377 12.14 -5.05 20.12
C ALA A 377 11.28 -5.29 21.37
N TYR A 378 10.08 -4.70 21.49
CA TYR A 378 9.26 -4.77 22.69
C TYR A 378 8.01 -5.61 22.45
N SER A 379 7.87 -6.70 23.22
CA SER A 379 6.75 -7.62 23.09
C SER A 379 5.52 -7.17 23.86
N TYR A 380 4.36 -7.56 23.35
CA TYR A 380 3.05 -7.35 23.96
C TYR A 380 2.23 -8.63 23.97
N GLY A 381 1.31 -8.75 24.92
CA GLY A 381 0.48 -9.93 25.06
C GLY A 381 -0.38 -9.91 26.32
N ARG A 382 -0.77 -11.10 26.76
CA ARG A 382 -1.62 -11.32 27.93
C ARG A 382 -0.84 -11.17 29.24
N GLY A 383 -1.55 -10.98 30.35
CA GLY A 383 -0.98 -11.16 31.69
C GLY A 383 0.08 -10.13 32.10
N GLY A 384 0.01 -8.91 31.56
CA GLY A 384 0.93 -7.82 31.91
C GLY A 384 2.12 -7.66 30.95
N GLU A 385 2.22 -8.48 29.90
CA GLU A 385 3.16 -8.31 28.80
C GLU A 385 2.82 -7.04 28.00
N ARG A 386 3.43 -5.91 28.40
CA ARG A 386 3.12 -4.57 27.86
C ARG A 386 4.39 -3.79 27.57
N GLY A 387 5.08 -4.17 26.50
CA GLY A 387 6.29 -3.52 26.04
C GLY A 387 7.53 -3.97 26.81
N ARG A 388 7.69 -5.27 27.06
CA ARG A 388 8.94 -5.82 27.61
C ARG A 388 9.96 -5.99 26.49
N ALA A 389 11.19 -5.54 26.70
CA ALA A 389 12.25 -5.72 25.71
C ALA A 389 12.58 -7.22 25.53
N ARG A 390 12.60 -7.68 24.27
CA ARG A 390 12.96 -9.05 23.83
C ARG A 390 13.76 -9.03 22.52
N PRO A 391 14.91 -8.32 22.46
CA PRO A 391 15.70 -8.21 21.23
C PRO A 391 16.17 -9.56 20.69
N GLU A 392 16.49 -10.54 21.55
CA GLU A 392 16.96 -11.86 21.13
C GLU A 392 15.85 -12.71 20.50
N VAL A 393 14.61 -12.56 20.97
CA VAL A 393 13.44 -13.21 20.38
C VAL A 393 13.13 -12.57 19.03
N LEU A 394 13.09 -11.23 18.96
CA LEU A 394 12.89 -10.51 17.69
C LEU A 394 13.96 -10.90 16.67
N GLN A 395 15.23 -10.90 17.07
CA GLN A 395 16.34 -11.26 16.19
C GLN A 395 16.24 -12.70 15.66
N SER A 396 15.75 -13.63 16.50
CA SER A 396 15.52 -15.02 16.09
C SER A 396 14.38 -15.13 15.07
N LEU A 397 13.31 -14.35 15.22
CA LEU A 397 12.20 -14.29 14.24
C LEU A 397 12.66 -13.64 12.92
N LEU A 398 13.38 -12.52 12.99
CA LEU A 398 13.94 -11.86 11.81
C LEU A 398 14.87 -12.79 11.02
N GLY A 399 15.70 -13.59 11.69
CA GLY A 399 16.60 -14.55 11.05
C GLY A 399 15.90 -15.72 10.33
N THR A 400 14.62 -15.98 10.63
CA THR A 400 13.80 -17.01 9.97
C THR A 400 12.76 -16.42 9.01
N CYS A 401 12.61 -15.10 8.99
CA CYS A 401 11.61 -14.40 8.18
C CYS A 401 11.93 -14.53 6.69
N ASP A 402 11.00 -15.10 5.93
CA ASP A 402 11.10 -15.26 4.47
C ASP A 402 10.39 -14.14 3.71
N ARG A 403 9.39 -13.51 4.34
CA ARG A 403 8.55 -12.52 3.68
C ARG A 403 7.93 -11.54 4.66
N VAL A 404 7.89 -10.27 4.25
CA VAL A 404 7.12 -9.20 4.89
C VAL A 404 5.80 -9.01 4.14
N VAL A 405 4.72 -8.74 4.87
CA VAL A 405 3.40 -8.44 4.32
C VAL A 405 2.94 -7.10 4.85
N GLN A 406 2.61 -6.18 3.94
CA GLN A 406 2.02 -4.89 4.25
C GLN A 406 0.69 -4.73 3.52
N GLU A 407 -0.32 -4.29 4.24
CA GLU A 407 -1.61 -3.87 3.68
C GLU A 407 -1.54 -2.39 3.30
N VAL A 408 -2.19 -2.00 2.22
CA VAL A 408 -2.39 -0.59 1.85
C VAL A 408 -3.90 -0.39 1.77
N ASP A 409 -4.42 0.43 2.68
CA ASP A 409 -5.85 0.50 2.98
C ASP A 409 -6.63 1.44 2.06
N SER A 410 -5.94 2.34 1.32
CA SER A 410 -6.61 3.38 0.55
C SER A 410 -5.86 3.79 -0.71
N VAL A 411 -6.58 4.45 -1.64
CA VAL A 411 -6.01 4.98 -2.89
C VAL A 411 -5.24 6.28 -2.65
N GLU A 412 -5.64 7.05 -1.64
CA GLU A 412 -5.08 8.36 -1.31
C GLU A 412 -3.67 8.24 -0.71
N TYR A 413 -3.44 7.24 0.13
CA TYR A 413 -2.16 7.02 0.83
C TYR A 413 -1.56 5.65 0.53
N GLY A 414 -0.79 5.60 -0.56
CA GLY A 414 0.05 4.46 -0.93
C GLY A 414 1.49 4.57 -0.41
N LEU A 415 2.33 3.66 -0.91
CA LEU A 415 3.71 3.43 -0.44
C LEU A 415 4.63 4.64 -0.60
N THR A 416 4.37 5.47 -1.60
CA THR A 416 5.14 6.66 -1.91
C THR A 416 4.56 7.91 -1.27
N ASP A 417 3.36 7.84 -0.67
CA ASP A 417 2.63 8.99 -0.14
C ASP A 417 3.04 9.37 1.27
N ILE A 418 3.40 8.39 2.08
CA ILE A 418 3.77 8.59 3.47
C ILE A 418 5.07 7.85 3.81
N GLN A 419 5.83 8.42 4.72
CA GLN A 419 7.16 7.94 5.09
C GLN A 419 7.13 6.66 5.91
N GLU A 420 6.00 6.38 6.57
CA GLU A 420 5.83 5.29 7.51
C GLU A 420 6.01 3.94 6.83
N TYR A 421 5.70 3.80 5.53
CA TYR A 421 5.83 2.54 4.81
C TYR A 421 7.30 2.14 4.59
N TYR A 422 8.16 3.00 4.05
CA TYR A 422 9.57 2.65 3.92
C TYR A 422 10.22 2.52 5.31
N ALA A 423 9.80 3.37 6.26
CA ALA A 423 10.37 3.42 7.60
C ALA A 423 10.01 2.22 8.47
N ASN A 424 8.91 1.51 8.17
CA ASN A 424 8.52 0.29 8.87
C ASN A 424 8.64 -0.94 7.98
N THR A 425 7.94 -1.01 6.85
CA THR A 425 7.95 -2.18 5.95
C THR A 425 9.31 -2.39 5.31
N GLY A 426 9.88 -1.32 4.72
CA GLY A 426 11.20 -1.39 4.13
C GLY A 426 12.28 -1.71 5.17
N ALA A 427 12.26 -1.00 6.30
CA ALA A 427 13.24 -1.20 7.37
C ALA A 427 13.12 -2.57 8.07
N LEU A 428 11.91 -3.10 8.24
CA LEU A 428 11.66 -4.46 8.73
C LEU A 428 12.24 -5.51 7.77
N ARG A 429 11.99 -5.37 6.45
CA ARG A 429 12.60 -6.23 5.45
C ARG A 429 14.13 -6.17 5.57
N ARG A 430 14.69 -4.96 5.71
CA ARG A 430 16.13 -4.80 5.87
C ARG A 430 16.68 -5.45 7.13
N ALA A 431 15.99 -5.28 8.25
CA ALA A 431 16.35 -5.92 9.52
C ALA A 431 16.33 -7.45 9.41
N ALA A 432 15.34 -8.01 8.72
CA ALA A 432 15.26 -9.44 8.43
C ALA A 432 16.41 -9.92 7.53
N GLU A 433 16.74 -9.18 6.46
CA GLU A 433 17.89 -9.49 5.61
C GLU A 433 19.21 -9.47 6.39
N THR A 434 19.41 -8.47 7.25
CA THR A 434 20.60 -8.36 8.13
C THR A 434 20.66 -9.53 9.10
N ALA A 435 19.53 -9.89 9.73
CA ALA A 435 19.45 -11.04 10.63
C ALA A 435 19.72 -12.38 9.92
N GLN A 436 19.17 -12.58 8.72
CA GLN A 436 19.45 -13.77 7.91
C GLN A 436 20.94 -13.89 7.61
N LYS A 437 21.58 -12.82 7.13
CA LYS A 437 23.03 -12.79 6.86
C LYS A 437 23.85 -13.15 8.10
N ALA A 438 23.51 -12.57 9.25
CA ALA A 438 24.18 -12.86 10.52
C ALA A 438 24.02 -14.32 10.97
N SER A 439 22.90 -14.97 10.58
CA SER A 439 22.64 -16.39 10.84
C SER A 439 23.22 -17.35 9.78
N GLY A 440 23.85 -16.84 8.73
CA GLY A 440 24.39 -17.64 7.62
C GLY A 440 23.35 -18.13 6.61
N ARG A 441 22.12 -17.59 6.65
CA ARG A 441 21.03 -17.89 5.70
C ARG A 441 21.11 -16.93 4.50
N SER A 442 20.90 -17.43 3.29
CA SER A 442 21.07 -16.68 2.03
C SER A 442 19.82 -16.69 1.12
N GLY A 443 18.62 -16.71 1.71
CA GLY A 443 17.36 -16.86 0.96
C GLY A 443 16.74 -15.54 0.47
N GLY A 444 17.21 -14.40 1.00
CA GLY A 444 16.54 -13.11 0.78
C GLY A 444 15.22 -13.02 1.55
N VAL A 445 14.63 -11.83 1.56
CA VAL A 445 13.34 -11.57 2.21
C VAL A 445 12.42 -10.91 1.20
N GLY A 446 11.33 -11.60 0.84
CA GLY A 446 10.31 -11.05 -0.05
C GLY A 446 9.46 -9.98 0.63
N CYS A 447 8.73 -9.17 -0.14
CA CYS A 447 7.80 -8.19 0.42
C CYS A 447 6.53 -8.14 -0.42
N SER A 448 5.42 -8.59 0.16
CA SER A 448 4.10 -8.59 -0.46
C SER A 448 3.29 -7.39 0.00
N ILE A 449 2.73 -6.67 -0.96
CA ILE A 449 1.84 -5.53 -0.77
C ILE A 449 0.42 -5.96 -1.12
N VAL A 450 -0.50 -5.74 -0.19
CA VAL A 450 -1.90 -6.13 -0.28
C VAL A 450 -2.74 -4.87 -0.37
N GLU A 451 -3.29 -4.58 -1.55
CA GLU A 451 -4.08 -3.37 -1.79
C GLU A 451 -5.55 -3.60 -1.39
N ALA A 452 -5.89 -3.25 -0.16
CA ALA A 452 -7.16 -3.64 0.45
C ALA A 452 -8.33 -2.69 0.15
N TYR A 453 -8.13 -1.62 -0.62
CA TYR A 453 -9.23 -0.75 -1.07
C TYR A 453 -9.98 -1.33 -2.30
N GLY A 454 -9.43 -2.36 -2.96
CA GLY A 454 -10.00 -2.98 -4.15
C GLY A 454 -10.73 -4.31 -3.92
N LYS A 455 -11.44 -4.77 -4.97
CA LYS A 455 -12.04 -6.12 -5.00
C LYS A 455 -10.97 -7.21 -5.13
N ASP A 456 -9.90 -6.93 -5.88
CA ASP A 456 -8.76 -7.83 -6.04
C ASP A 456 -8.02 -8.00 -4.71
N THR A 457 -7.75 -9.25 -4.35
CA THR A 457 -7.03 -9.66 -3.14
C THR A 457 -5.61 -10.11 -3.47
N LYS A 458 -5.19 -10.03 -4.74
CA LYS A 458 -3.89 -10.52 -5.19
C LYS A 458 -2.73 -9.71 -4.60
N PRO A 459 -1.87 -10.32 -3.77
CA PRO A 459 -0.66 -9.67 -3.31
C PRO A 459 0.29 -9.40 -4.48
N LYS A 460 0.87 -8.20 -4.50
CA LYS A 460 1.89 -7.79 -5.47
C LYS A 460 3.25 -7.70 -4.79
N GLU A 461 4.33 -7.92 -5.52
CA GLU A 461 5.67 -7.66 -4.98
C GLU A 461 5.89 -6.16 -4.81
N LEU A 462 6.60 -5.77 -3.74
CA LEU A 462 6.88 -4.37 -3.42
C LEU A 462 7.39 -3.56 -4.61
N GLU A 463 8.37 -4.09 -5.34
CA GLU A 463 8.98 -3.39 -6.47
C GLU A 463 7.99 -3.21 -7.63
N GLU A 464 7.01 -4.10 -7.79
CA GLU A 464 5.94 -3.94 -8.77
C GLU A 464 5.02 -2.77 -8.39
N VAL A 465 4.63 -2.67 -7.12
CA VAL A 465 3.77 -1.59 -6.64
C VAL A 465 4.50 -0.25 -6.66
N LEU A 466 5.78 -0.19 -6.28
CA LEU A 466 6.59 1.03 -6.37
C LEU A 466 6.65 1.55 -7.81
N ARG A 467 6.94 0.69 -8.80
CA ARG A 467 6.94 1.09 -10.22
C ARG A 467 5.58 1.62 -10.66
N LEU A 468 4.50 0.93 -10.28
CA LEU A 468 3.14 1.33 -10.59
C LEU A 468 2.79 2.70 -9.97
N GLU A 469 3.14 2.93 -8.70
CA GLU A 469 2.91 4.21 -8.03
C GLU A 469 3.72 5.35 -8.64
N TYR A 470 5.00 5.15 -8.96
CA TYR A 470 5.77 6.21 -9.63
C TYR A 470 5.20 6.54 -11.01
N ARG A 471 4.77 5.54 -11.80
CA ARG A 471 4.12 5.78 -13.11
C ARG A 471 2.78 6.50 -12.99
N SER A 472 1.96 6.15 -12.00
CA SER A 472 0.61 6.68 -11.84
C SER A 472 0.54 8.01 -11.08
N LYS A 473 1.56 8.32 -10.26
CA LYS A 473 1.64 9.52 -9.42
C LYS A 473 2.82 10.42 -9.83
N LEU A 474 3.98 10.26 -9.20
CA LEU A 474 5.11 11.20 -9.33
C LEU A 474 5.51 11.51 -10.78
N LEU A 475 5.45 10.53 -11.68
CA LEU A 475 5.85 10.67 -13.08
C LEU A 475 4.65 10.83 -14.03
N ASN A 476 3.44 10.92 -13.48
CA ASN A 476 2.23 11.21 -14.23
C ASN A 476 2.11 12.73 -14.44
N PRO A 477 2.11 13.24 -15.69
CA PRO A 477 1.98 14.66 -15.95
C PRO A 477 0.72 15.29 -15.34
N ARG A 478 -0.40 14.56 -15.31
CA ARG A 478 -1.64 15.04 -14.68
C ARG A 478 -1.45 15.30 -13.19
N TRP A 479 -0.78 14.39 -12.49
CA TRP A 479 -0.49 14.57 -11.07
C TRP A 479 0.51 15.71 -10.84
N ALA A 480 1.57 15.78 -11.65
CA ALA A 480 2.59 16.82 -11.56
C ALA A 480 2.00 18.22 -11.73
N GLU A 481 1.20 18.42 -12.79
CA GLU A 481 0.53 19.68 -13.07
C GLU A 481 -0.47 20.04 -11.96
N ALA A 482 -1.29 19.08 -11.53
CA ALA A 482 -2.31 19.32 -10.52
C ALA A 482 -1.70 19.66 -9.16
N MET A 483 -0.64 18.97 -8.73
CA MET A 483 0.04 19.28 -7.47
C MET A 483 0.73 20.63 -7.52
N VAL A 484 1.50 20.94 -8.56
CA VAL A 484 2.20 22.23 -8.63
C VAL A 484 1.24 23.42 -8.71
N ALA A 485 0.02 23.22 -9.21
CA ALA A 485 -1.03 24.23 -9.18
C ALA A 485 -1.51 24.59 -7.75
N GLN A 486 -1.18 23.80 -6.73
CA GLN A 486 -1.58 24.01 -5.34
C GLN A 486 -0.57 24.78 -4.49
N GLY A 487 0.39 25.42 -5.15
CA GLY A 487 1.35 26.31 -4.49
C GLY A 487 2.23 25.55 -3.50
N SER A 488 2.40 26.12 -2.30
CA SER A 488 3.40 25.65 -1.34
C SER A 488 3.17 24.21 -0.86
N GLY A 489 1.90 23.82 -0.67
CA GLY A 489 1.53 22.46 -0.26
C GLY A 489 1.84 21.43 -1.33
N GLY A 490 1.51 21.70 -2.60
CA GLY A 490 1.84 20.80 -3.70
C GLY A 490 3.35 20.67 -3.96
N ALA A 491 4.10 21.76 -3.84
CA ALA A 491 5.56 21.70 -3.91
C ALA A 491 6.16 20.87 -2.76
N TYR A 492 5.56 20.95 -1.55
CA TYR A 492 5.93 20.10 -0.43
C TYR A 492 5.66 18.62 -0.73
N GLU A 493 4.49 18.26 -1.28
CA GLU A 493 4.18 16.88 -1.67
C GLU A 493 5.19 16.31 -2.67
N VAL A 494 5.54 17.06 -3.73
CA VAL A 494 6.60 16.65 -4.68
C VAL A 494 7.92 16.37 -3.96
N SER A 495 8.30 17.26 -3.03
CA SER A 495 9.52 17.11 -2.22
C SER A 495 9.49 15.86 -1.34
N GLN A 496 8.33 15.56 -0.73
CA GLN A 496 8.16 14.37 0.09
C GLN A 496 8.26 13.08 -0.74
N ARG A 497 7.81 13.08 -2.01
CA ARG A 497 8.02 11.93 -2.92
C ARG A 497 9.49 11.66 -3.21
N MET A 498 10.30 12.70 -3.38
CA MET A 498 11.75 12.53 -3.54
C MET A 498 12.37 11.93 -2.28
N THR A 499 11.93 12.36 -1.09
CA THR A 499 12.38 11.78 0.18
C THR A 499 11.95 10.31 0.32
N ALA A 500 10.72 9.97 -0.07
CA ALA A 500 10.23 8.59 -0.08
C ALA A 500 11.03 7.70 -1.04
N MET A 501 11.41 8.20 -2.21
CA MET A 501 12.32 7.49 -3.13
C MET A 501 13.66 7.15 -2.47
N VAL A 502 14.30 8.11 -1.78
CA VAL A 502 15.51 7.84 -1.01
C VAL A 502 15.24 6.81 0.08
N GLY A 503 14.12 6.91 0.80
CA GLY A 503 13.74 5.98 1.86
C GLY A 503 13.58 4.53 1.37
N TRP A 504 12.88 4.33 0.25
CA TRP A 504 12.74 3.00 -0.37
C TRP A 504 14.06 2.48 -0.93
N GLY A 505 14.87 3.34 -1.56
CA GLY A 505 16.21 2.99 -2.01
C GLY A 505 17.12 2.55 -0.84
N ALA A 506 17.08 3.28 0.27
CA ALA A 506 17.90 3.01 1.45
C ALA A 506 17.50 1.72 2.18
N THR A 507 16.20 1.45 2.27
CA THR A 507 15.67 0.33 3.07
C THR A 507 15.46 -0.96 2.28
N THR A 508 15.26 -0.87 0.96
CA THR A 508 14.94 -2.05 0.14
C THR A 508 15.84 -2.24 -1.08
N GLY A 509 16.72 -1.28 -1.35
CA GLY A 509 17.57 -1.30 -2.54
C GLY A 509 16.83 -0.96 -3.84
N PHE A 510 15.65 -0.35 -3.76
CA PHE A 510 14.94 0.14 -4.94
C PHE A 510 15.73 1.29 -5.61
N ALA A 511 16.42 0.98 -6.70
CA ALA A 511 17.35 1.88 -7.38
C ALA A 511 17.14 1.84 -8.91
N GLU A 512 15.95 2.23 -9.36
CA GLU A 512 15.62 2.23 -10.79
C GLU A 512 15.93 3.59 -11.44
N ASP A 513 16.98 3.63 -12.26
CA ASP A 513 17.48 4.85 -12.89
C ASP A 513 16.41 5.65 -13.64
N TRP A 514 15.48 4.96 -14.31
CA TRP A 514 14.44 5.62 -15.10
C TRP A 514 13.49 6.48 -14.24
N VAL A 515 13.29 6.12 -12.95
CA VAL A 515 12.42 6.85 -12.03
C VAL A 515 13.09 8.17 -11.65
N TRP A 516 14.38 8.12 -11.29
CA TRP A 516 15.18 9.30 -10.95
C TRP A 516 15.40 10.20 -12.17
N GLN A 517 15.71 9.60 -13.32
CA GLN A 517 15.93 10.33 -14.57
C GLN A 517 14.71 11.15 -14.96
N GLN A 518 13.52 10.53 -15.05
CA GLN A 518 12.28 11.25 -15.39
C GLN A 518 11.88 12.26 -14.31
N SER A 519 12.18 11.97 -13.03
CA SER A 519 11.97 12.91 -11.93
C SER A 519 12.84 14.16 -12.09
N ALA A 520 14.12 14.00 -12.44
CA ALA A 520 15.04 15.10 -12.69
C ALA A 520 14.61 15.92 -13.91
N GLU A 521 14.27 15.26 -15.01
CA GLU A 521 13.75 15.89 -16.22
C GLU A 521 12.51 16.73 -15.94
N THR A 522 11.56 16.19 -15.17
CA THR A 522 10.28 16.86 -14.90
C THR A 522 10.42 17.98 -13.87
N TYR A 523 11.06 17.75 -12.72
CA TYR A 523 10.96 18.65 -11.57
C TYR A 523 12.15 19.58 -11.36
N ALA A 524 13.27 19.33 -12.01
CA ALA A 524 14.50 20.12 -11.86
C ALA A 524 15.00 20.71 -13.17
N LEU A 525 14.99 19.92 -14.26
CA LEU A 525 15.61 20.30 -15.53
C LEU A 525 14.64 21.02 -16.48
N ASP A 526 13.33 20.76 -16.39
CA ASP A 526 12.31 21.59 -17.03
C ASP A 526 12.29 22.99 -16.38
N PRO A 527 12.68 24.06 -17.10
CA PRO A 527 12.74 25.40 -16.54
C PRO A 527 11.38 25.93 -16.06
N GLU A 528 10.29 25.53 -16.70
CA GLU A 528 8.95 26.00 -16.30
C GLU A 528 8.53 25.36 -14.98
N MET A 529 8.63 24.04 -14.87
CA MET A 529 8.31 23.32 -13.65
C MET A 529 9.22 23.74 -12.48
N ALA A 530 10.53 23.81 -12.71
CA ALA A 530 11.50 24.25 -11.71
C ALA A 530 11.18 25.65 -11.19
N SER A 531 10.85 26.59 -12.09
CA SER A 531 10.45 27.95 -11.71
C SER A 531 9.17 27.98 -10.87
N LYS A 532 8.16 27.18 -11.24
CA LYS A 532 6.90 27.06 -10.47
C LYS A 532 7.16 26.54 -9.06
N LEU A 533 7.90 25.43 -8.92
CA LEU A 533 8.26 24.84 -7.63
C LEU A 533 9.08 25.79 -6.77
N ARG A 534 10.14 26.38 -7.35
CA ARG A 534 11.03 27.35 -6.68
C ARG A 534 10.25 28.55 -6.16
N LYS A 535 9.30 29.08 -6.94
CA LYS A 535 8.45 30.21 -6.52
C LYS A 535 7.44 29.80 -5.45
N ALA A 536 6.85 28.62 -5.56
CA ALA A 536 5.82 28.14 -4.65
C ALA A 536 6.38 27.79 -3.26
N ASN A 537 7.55 27.14 -3.20
CA ASN A 537 8.21 26.75 -1.97
C ASN A 537 9.73 26.53 -2.20
N PRO A 538 10.57 27.55 -1.96
CA PRO A 538 12.03 27.46 -2.12
C PRO A 538 12.67 26.32 -1.33
N GLN A 539 12.23 26.06 -0.09
CA GLN A 539 12.76 25.00 0.77
C GLN A 539 12.41 23.61 0.22
N ALA A 540 11.18 23.42 -0.24
CA ALA A 540 10.76 22.16 -0.84
C ALA A 540 11.55 21.88 -2.14
N TYR A 541 11.75 22.89 -2.98
CA TYR A 541 12.56 22.78 -4.20
C TYR A 541 14.03 22.48 -3.89
N SER A 542 14.63 23.16 -2.90
CA SER A 542 15.98 22.82 -2.41
C SER A 542 16.07 21.36 -1.97
N ASN A 543 15.07 20.85 -1.24
CA ASN A 543 15.06 19.44 -0.86
C ASN A 543 14.91 18.48 -2.05
N VAL A 544 14.12 18.82 -3.10
CA VAL A 544 14.05 18.02 -4.33
C VAL A 544 15.45 17.81 -4.93
N LEU A 545 16.20 18.90 -5.12
CA LEU A 545 17.56 18.85 -5.65
C LEU A 545 18.52 18.08 -4.73
N LYS A 546 18.45 18.35 -3.41
CA LYS A 546 19.25 17.66 -2.40
C LYS A 546 19.03 16.15 -2.44
N ARG A 547 17.78 15.68 -2.55
CA ARG A 547 17.47 14.24 -2.59
C ARG A 547 17.99 13.57 -3.87
N MET A 548 17.92 14.24 -5.02
CA MET A 548 18.51 13.73 -6.26
C MET A 548 20.04 13.59 -6.16
N LEU A 549 20.72 14.61 -5.63
CA LEU A 549 22.17 14.58 -5.41
C LEU A 549 22.57 13.52 -4.38
N GLU A 550 21.78 13.36 -3.30
CA GLU A 550 21.99 12.30 -2.31
C GLU A 550 21.82 10.91 -2.92
N ALA A 551 20.77 10.69 -3.73
CA ALA A 551 20.54 9.43 -4.41
C ALA A 551 21.72 9.05 -5.32
N ALA A 552 22.24 10.01 -6.09
CA ALA A 552 23.42 9.80 -6.92
C ALA A 552 24.68 9.51 -6.07
N GLY A 553 24.92 10.29 -5.02
CA GLY A 553 26.07 10.11 -4.13
C GLY A 553 26.07 8.80 -3.34
N ARG A 554 24.90 8.20 -3.13
CA ARG A 554 24.71 6.91 -2.44
C ARG A 554 24.52 5.72 -3.39
N GLY A 555 24.64 5.92 -4.71
CA GLY A 555 24.52 4.86 -5.71
C GLY A 555 23.11 4.33 -5.91
N MET A 556 22.07 5.08 -5.52
CA MET A 556 20.66 4.76 -5.82
C MET A 556 20.25 5.21 -7.23
N TRP A 557 21.05 6.08 -7.83
CA TRP A 557 20.85 6.59 -9.18
C TRP A 557 22.19 6.72 -9.91
N ASN A 558 22.31 6.06 -11.05
CA ASN A 558 23.46 6.19 -11.94
C ASN A 558 23.18 7.26 -13.02
N ALA A 559 23.28 8.53 -12.62
CA ALA A 559 23.05 9.67 -13.50
C ALA A 559 24.23 9.97 -14.43
N ASP A 560 23.95 10.58 -15.59
CA ASP A 560 25.00 11.19 -16.40
C ASP A 560 25.69 12.34 -15.62
N PRO A 561 27.03 12.44 -15.65
CA PRO A 561 27.75 13.51 -14.96
C PRO A 561 27.29 14.93 -15.31
N SER A 562 26.81 15.17 -16.55
CA SER A 562 26.27 16.47 -16.96
C SER A 562 24.99 16.84 -16.21
N ILE A 563 24.13 15.86 -15.92
CA ILE A 563 22.92 16.05 -15.13
C ILE A 563 23.30 16.39 -13.69
N ILE A 564 24.27 15.67 -13.11
CA ILE A 564 24.75 15.94 -11.75
C ILE A 564 25.31 17.35 -11.63
N ASN A 565 26.16 17.77 -12.57
CA ASN A 565 26.70 19.13 -12.60
C ASN A 565 25.57 20.17 -12.65
N ARG A 566 24.55 19.94 -13.49
CA ARG A 566 23.41 20.85 -13.60
C ARG A 566 22.58 20.91 -12.31
N LEU A 567 22.37 19.78 -11.65
CA LEU A 567 21.67 19.74 -10.35
C LEU A 567 22.47 20.47 -9.25
N GLN A 568 23.80 20.38 -9.26
CA GLN A 568 24.67 21.12 -8.34
C GLN A 568 24.60 22.63 -8.56
N GLU A 569 24.60 23.09 -9.82
CA GLU A 569 24.39 24.50 -10.16
C GLU A 569 23.04 24.99 -9.63
N LEU A 570 21.96 24.28 -9.93
CA LEU A 570 20.61 24.63 -9.46
C LEU A 570 20.52 24.64 -7.93
N TYR A 571 21.23 23.73 -7.26
CA TYR A 571 21.28 23.67 -5.80
C TYR A 571 22.02 24.88 -5.22
N ALA A 572 23.15 25.27 -5.80
CA ALA A 572 23.86 26.48 -5.39
C ALA A 572 23.00 27.75 -5.59
N GLU A 573 22.32 27.87 -6.73
CA GLU A 573 21.44 29.02 -7.00
C GLU A 573 20.27 29.16 -6.02
N ILE A 574 19.70 28.05 -5.54
CA ILE A 574 18.62 28.09 -4.54
C ILE A 574 19.15 28.32 -3.13
N ASP A 575 20.35 27.83 -2.82
CA ASP A 575 21.04 28.07 -1.55
C ASP A 575 21.35 29.56 -1.38
N ASP A 576 21.94 30.20 -2.40
CA ASP A 576 22.19 31.65 -2.42
C ASP A 576 20.90 32.45 -2.17
N GLN A 577 19.79 32.05 -2.81
CA GLN A 577 18.49 32.70 -2.60
C GLN A 577 17.97 32.52 -1.16
N LEU A 578 18.13 31.34 -0.58
CA LEU A 578 17.64 31.03 0.77
C LEU A 578 18.46 31.75 1.85
N GLU A 579 19.77 31.85 1.66
CA GLU A 579 20.71 32.52 2.57
C GLU A 579 20.76 34.04 2.33
N GLY A 580 20.24 34.53 1.20
CA GLY A 580 20.09 35.95 0.89
C GLY A 580 21.36 36.62 0.36
N VAL A 581 22.17 35.89 -0.42
CA VAL A 581 23.45 36.34 -0.99
C VAL A 581 23.30 36.84 -2.43
#